data_AF-A0AAW5ADW5-F1
#
_entry.id   AF-A0AAW5ADW5-F1
#
_cell.length_a   1.000
_cell.length_b   1.000
_cell.length_c   1.000
_cell.angle_alpha   90.00
_cell.angle_beta   90.00
_cell.angle_gamma   90.00
#
_symmetry.space_group_name_H-M   'P 1'
#
loop_
_entity.id
_entity.type
_entity.pdbx_description
1 polymer ?
#
loop_
_entity_poly.entity_id
_entity_poly.type
_entity_poly.pdbx_seq_one_letter_code
_entity_poly.pdbx_strand_id
1 'polypeptide(L)'
;MPPSLTHSLYSWRESLTLKINLFFKYANSPVSSVHTPVNALKYARAMVGHLLSATSVEEFLKTGHSTPYLDPLKEFVLGDDHAMSDTHDIFYWFFPHKHHQSIKLFM
;
A
#
# COMPACT_ATOMS: atom_id res chain seq x y z
N MET A 1 9.43 -12.29 -7.27
CA MET A 1 9.26 -11.40 -6.11
C MET A 1 10.02 -11.99 -4.92
N PRO A 2 10.88 -11.25 -4.20
CA PRO A 2 11.68 -11.80 -3.11
C PRO A 2 10.80 -12.37 -1.97
N PRO A 3 11.13 -13.56 -1.42
CA PRO A 3 10.37 -14.19 -0.31
C PRO A 3 10.30 -13.36 0.98
N SER A 4 11.22 -12.41 1.16
CA SER A 4 11.31 -11.56 2.36
C SER A 4 10.27 -10.43 2.39
N LEU A 5 9.73 -10.05 1.24
CA LEU A 5 8.75 -8.96 1.14
C LEU A 5 7.34 -9.43 1.49
N THR A 6 6.98 -10.65 1.08
CA THR A 6 5.67 -11.24 1.36
C THR A 6 5.44 -11.39 2.86
N HIS A 7 6.36 -12.01 3.59
CA HIS A 7 6.16 -12.37 5.00
C HIS A 7 5.84 -11.15 5.90
N SER A 8 6.49 -10.00 5.69
CA SER A 8 6.20 -8.80 6.48
C SER A 8 4.91 -8.07 6.05
N LEU A 9 4.53 -8.19 4.77
CA LEU A 9 3.30 -7.59 4.25
C LEU A 9 2.05 -8.36 4.72
N TYR A 10 2.13 -9.69 4.79
CA TYR A 10 1.06 -10.51 5.36
C TYR A 10 0.87 -10.23 6.85
N SER A 11 1.97 -10.06 7.60
CA SER A 11 1.94 -9.82 9.05
C SER A 11 1.14 -8.58 9.47
N TRP A 12 1.39 -7.41 8.85
CA TRP A 12 0.64 -6.20 9.23
C TRP A 12 -0.82 -6.26 8.77
N ARG A 13 -1.10 -6.89 7.61
CA ARG A 13 -2.46 -7.07 7.10
C ARG A 13 -3.27 -7.94 8.05
N GLU A 14 -2.72 -9.06 8.50
CA GLU A 14 -3.36 -9.95 9.47
C GLU A 14 -3.58 -9.23 10.82
N SER A 15 -2.58 -8.50 11.30
CA SER A 15 -2.69 -7.68 12.51
C SER A 15 -3.79 -6.62 12.38
N LEU A 16 -3.87 -5.94 11.24
CA LEU A 16 -4.87 -4.91 10.97
C LEU A 16 -6.27 -5.52 10.87
N THR A 17 -6.43 -6.59 10.09
CA THR A 17 -7.69 -7.32 9.94
C THR A 17 -8.19 -7.83 11.28
N LEU A 18 -7.31 -8.39 12.11
CA LEU A 18 -7.66 -8.83 13.46
C LEU A 18 -8.17 -7.65 14.29
N LYS A 19 -7.43 -6.53 14.32
CA LYS A 19 -7.83 -5.36 15.12
C LYS A 19 -9.12 -4.71 14.62
N ILE A 20 -9.33 -4.63 13.31
CA ILE A 20 -10.59 -4.17 12.70
C ILE A 20 -11.74 -5.08 13.11
N ASN A 21 -11.57 -6.40 12.98
CA ASN A 21 -12.59 -7.37 13.37
C ASN A 21 -12.91 -7.28 14.87
N LEU A 22 -11.90 -7.16 15.73
CA LEU A 22 -12.09 -6.97 17.16
C LEU A 22 -12.85 -5.68 17.47
N PHE A 23 -12.50 -4.57 16.80
CA PHE A 23 -13.16 -3.28 16.96
C PHE A 23 -14.66 -3.33 16.60
N PHE A 24 -15.03 -4.00 15.50
CA PHE A 24 -16.44 -4.11 15.11
C PHE A 24 -17.21 -5.19 15.87
N LYS A 25 -16.54 -6.28 16.25
CA LYS A 25 -17.13 -7.42 16.97
C LYS A 25 -17.45 -7.08 18.42
N TYR A 26 -16.54 -6.43 19.13
CA TYR A 26 -16.71 -6.11 20.54
C TYR A 26 -17.17 -4.68 20.72
N ALA A 27 -18.32 -4.53 21.38
CA ALA A 27 -18.98 -3.27 21.66
C ALA A 27 -18.25 -2.34 22.64
N ASN A 28 -17.12 -2.79 23.17
CA ASN A 28 -16.56 -2.29 24.42
C ASN A 28 -15.13 -1.77 24.22
N SER A 29 -14.72 -1.45 23.00
CA SER A 29 -13.37 -0.93 22.77
C SER A 29 -13.20 0.36 23.57
N PRO A 30 -12.29 0.42 24.56
CA PRO A 30 -12.07 1.63 25.36
C PRO A 30 -11.44 2.76 24.54
N VAL A 31 -11.01 2.46 23.31
CA VAL A 31 -10.41 3.39 22.36
C VAL A 31 -11.14 3.37 21.02
N SER A 32 -11.36 4.56 20.45
CA SER A 32 -12.01 4.74 19.14
C SER A 32 -11.02 4.72 17.97
N SER A 33 -9.75 4.38 18.22
CA SER A 33 -8.70 4.29 17.21
C SER A 33 -7.94 2.97 17.30
N VAL A 34 -7.51 2.48 16.14
CA VAL A 34 -6.72 1.25 16.00
C VAL A 34 -5.43 1.61 15.30
N HIS A 35 -4.30 1.22 15.88
CA HIS A 35 -2.97 1.48 15.32
C HIS A 35 -2.29 0.17 14.95
N THR A 36 -1.60 0.15 13.82
CA THR A 36 -0.75 -0.98 13.42
C THR A 36 0.55 -0.43 12.84
N PRO A 37 1.71 -1.01 13.15
CA PRO A 37 2.96 -0.61 12.50
C PRO A 37 2.88 -0.97 11.02
N VAL A 38 3.15 0.01 10.16
CA VAL A 38 3.21 -0.16 8.70
C VAL A 38 4.60 0.23 8.24
N ASN A 39 5.21 -0.63 7.42
CA ASN A 39 6.39 -0.26 6.66
C ASN A 39 5.93 0.42 5.36
N ALA A 40 5.89 1.76 5.38
CA ALA A 40 5.38 2.57 4.28
C ALA A 40 6.13 2.32 2.96
N LEU A 41 7.45 2.14 3.03
CA LEU A 41 8.29 1.85 1.87
C LEU A 41 7.93 0.51 1.22
N LYS A 42 7.80 -0.56 2.01
CA LYS A 42 7.38 -1.87 1.49
C LYS A 42 5.96 -1.84 0.92
N TYR A 43 5.06 -1.10 1.57
CA TYR A 43 3.69 -0.91 1.08
C TYR A 43 3.67 -0.16 -0.26
N ALA A 44 4.38 0.97 -0.36
CA ALA A 44 4.51 1.75 -1.58
C ALA A 44 5.11 0.91 -2.72
N ARG A 45 6.18 0.16 -2.46
CA ARG A 45 6.80 -0.77 -3.42
C ARG A 45 5.80 -1.80 -3.94
N ALA A 46 5.02 -2.41 -3.06
CA ALA A 46 4.00 -3.38 -3.45
C ALA A 46 2.89 -2.74 -4.31
N MET A 47 2.43 -1.54 -3.94
CA MET A 47 1.40 -0.80 -4.68
C MET A 47 1.87 -0.39 -6.08
N VAL A 48 3.09 0.14 -6.22
CA VAL A 48 3.67 0.49 -7.53
C VAL A 48 3.80 -0.76 -8.39
N GLY A 49 4.27 -1.88 -7.83
CA GLY A 49 4.33 -3.16 -8.54
C GLY A 49 2.96 -3.65 -9.04
N HIS A 50 1.92 -3.54 -8.20
CA HIS A 50 0.55 -3.86 -8.60
C HIS A 50 0.04 -2.93 -9.71
N LEU A 51 0.27 -1.62 -9.59
CA LEU A 51 -0.12 -0.66 -10.62
C LEU A 51 0.54 -1.00 -11.96
N LEU A 52 1.86 -1.20 -11.97
CA LEU A 52 2.62 -1.58 -13.18
C LEU A 52 2.05 -2.85 -13.83
N SER A 53 1.72 -3.87 -13.02
CA SER A 53 1.12 -5.12 -13.51
C SER A 53 -0.30 -4.96 -14.07
N ALA A 54 -1.07 -4.01 -13.55
CA ALA A 54 -2.43 -3.73 -14.00
C ALA A 54 -2.45 -2.88 -15.28
N THR A 55 -1.43 -2.06 -15.50
CA THR A 55 -1.32 -1.16 -16.65
C THR A 55 -0.74 -1.82 -17.91
N SER A 56 -0.17 -3.03 -17.85
CA SER A 56 0.71 -3.52 -18.92
C SER A 56 0.09 -4.59 -19.81
N VAL A 57 -0.35 -4.21 -21.02
CA VAL A 57 -0.17 -5.07 -22.22
C VAL A 57 0.15 -4.23 -23.46
N GLU A 58 -0.65 -3.22 -23.79
CA GLU A 58 -0.55 -2.58 -25.13
C GLU A 58 0.62 -1.60 -25.30
N GLU A 59 0.96 -0.84 -24.26
CA GLU A 59 2.03 0.16 -24.32
C GLU A 59 3.43 -0.47 -24.14
N PHE A 60 3.52 -1.58 -23.40
CA PHE A 60 4.77 -2.26 -23.07
C PHE A 60 5.30 -3.16 -24.19
N LEU A 61 4.41 -3.82 -24.93
CA LEU A 61 4.80 -4.75 -26.01
C LEU A 61 5.27 -4.02 -27.27
N LYS A 62 4.82 -2.79 -27.50
CA LYS A 62 5.14 -2.04 -28.73
C LYS A 62 6.52 -1.40 -28.73
N THR A 63 7.08 -1.14 -27.57
CA THR A 63 8.39 -0.53 -27.45
C THR A 63 9.09 -1.12 -26.26
N GLY A 64 10.09 -1.98 -26.48
CA GLY A 64 11.13 -2.28 -25.48
C GLY A 64 11.97 -1.05 -25.13
N HIS A 65 11.40 0.15 -25.23
CA HIS A 65 12.05 1.42 -25.00
C HIS A 65 11.89 1.80 -23.54
N SER A 66 13.02 2.19 -22.99
CA SER A 66 13.10 2.96 -21.76
C SER A 66 12.17 4.17 -21.85
N THR A 67 11.39 4.42 -20.80
CA THR A 67 10.57 5.63 -20.67
C THR A 67 10.95 6.36 -19.39
N PRO A 68 11.14 7.70 -19.44
CA PRO A 68 11.46 8.50 -18.25
C PRO A 68 10.42 8.41 -17.13
N TYR A 69 9.19 7.99 -17.44
CA TYR A 69 8.12 7.80 -16.48
C TYR A 69 8.12 6.41 -15.84
N LEU A 70 8.13 5.32 -16.63
CA LEU A 70 7.97 3.97 -16.08
C LEU A 70 9.26 3.37 -15.52
N ASP A 71 10.42 3.77 -16.00
CA ASP A 71 11.67 3.12 -15.58
C ASP A 71 12.06 3.41 -14.13
N PRO A 72 11.94 4.65 -13.62
CA PRO A 72 12.09 4.92 -12.19
C PRO A 72 11.17 4.04 -11.32
N LEU A 73 9.94 3.79 -11.78
CA LEU A 73 8.98 2.93 -11.07
C LEU A 73 9.40 1.46 -11.05
N LYS A 74 9.99 0.97 -12.14
CA LYS A 74 10.52 -0.41 -12.21
C LYS A 74 11.70 -0.59 -11.27
N GLU A 75 12.68 0.31 -11.32
CA GLU A 75 13.86 0.28 -10.46
C GLU A 75 13.47 0.38 -8.97
N PHE A 76 12.49 1.22 -8.66
CA PHE A 76 11.91 1.30 -7.31
C PHE A 76 11.31 -0.02 -6.83
N VAL A 77 10.60 -0.73 -7.72
CA VAL A 77 10.03 -2.05 -7.44
C VAL A 77 11.12 -3.13 -7.28
N LEU A 78 12.19 -3.04 -8.06
CA LEU A 78 13.31 -4.00 -8.04
C LEU A 78 14.22 -3.85 -6.82
N GLY A 79 14.24 -2.68 -6.17
CA GLY A 79 14.87 -2.52 -4.86
C GLY A 79 15.60 -1.20 -4.64
N ASP A 80 15.66 -0.31 -5.63
CA ASP A 80 16.28 1.00 -5.47
C ASP A 80 15.32 1.97 -4.76
N ASP A 81 15.57 2.23 -3.47
CA ASP A 81 14.74 3.13 -2.66
C ASP A 81 14.80 4.61 -3.12
N HIS A 82 15.79 4.98 -3.95
CA HIS A 82 16.01 6.34 -4.43
C HIS A 82 15.68 6.55 -5.91
N ALA A 83 15.29 5.50 -6.64
CA ALA A 83 15.00 5.57 -8.08
C ALA A 83 13.97 6.65 -8.46
N MET A 84 13.05 6.97 -7.55
CA MET A 84 11.97 7.93 -7.76
C MET A 84 12.24 9.32 -7.19
N SER A 85 13.34 9.54 -6.45
CA SER A 85 13.55 10.75 -5.64
C SER A 85 13.48 12.05 -6.43
N ASP A 86 13.88 12.05 -7.70
CA ASP A 86 13.88 13.24 -8.55
C ASP A 86 12.73 13.28 -9.56
N THR A 87 11.91 12.23 -9.65
CA THR A 87 10.94 12.04 -10.73
C THR A 87 9.49 11.89 -10.27
N HIS A 88 9.25 11.32 -9.09
CA HIS A 88 7.91 10.98 -8.63
C HIS A 88 7.74 11.18 -7.13
N ASP A 89 6.64 11.82 -6.75
CA ASP A 89 6.18 11.89 -5.37
C ASP A 89 5.01 10.91 -5.14
N ILE A 90 5.08 10.13 -4.05
CA ILE A 90 4.00 9.22 -3.67
C ILE A 90 3.13 9.88 -2.60
N PHE A 91 1.95 10.33 -3.01
CA PHE A 91 0.90 10.75 -2.10
C PHE A 91 0.01 9.56 -1.75
N TYR A 92 -0.09 9.23 -0.46
CA TYR A 92 -1.04 8.23 0.02
C TYR A 92 -2.12 8.91 0.87
N TRP A 93 -3.39 8.64 0.54
CA TRP A 93 -4.53 9.09 1.31
C TRP A 93 -5.44 7.89 1.56
N PHE A 94 -5.74 7.60 2.83
CA PHE A 94 -6.78 6.62 3.15
C PHE A 94 -8.14 7.24 2.83
N PHE A 95 -8.70 6.91 1.67
CA PHE A 95 -10.03 7.35 1.27
C PHE A 95 -11.07 6.97 2.35
N PRO A 96 -12.01 7.87 2.72
CA PRO A 96 -12.34 9.14 2.09
C PRO A 96 -11.73 10.38 2.77
N HIS A 97 -11.59 11.45 1.96
CA HIS A 97 -11.17 12.81 2.33
C HIS A 97 -12.01 13.46 3.45
N LYS A 98 -13.24 12.97 3.67
CA LYS A 98 -13.97 13.19 4.92
C LYS A 98 -13.74 11.97 5.80
N HIS A 99 -13.10 12.19 6.95
CA HIS A 99 -12.90 11.23 8.02
C HIS A 99 -14.12 10.31 8.15
N HIS A 100 -14.08 9.09 7.60
CA HIS A 100 -15.18 8.13 7.77
C HIS A 100 -15.05 7.54 9.16
N GLN A 101 -15.71 8.18 10.13
CA GLN A 101 -15.87 7.62 11.47
C GLN A 101 -17.01 6.60 11.42
N SER A 102 -16.69 5.31 11.35
CA SER A 102 -17.66 4.26 11.62
C SER A 102 -17.87 4.17 13.14
N ILE A 103 -18.74 5.01 13.69
CA ILE A 103 -19.08 4.99 15.11
C ILE A 103 -20.21 3.98 15.30
N LYS A 104 -19.99 2.99 16.17
CA LYS A 104 -21.04 2.12 16.66
C LYS A 104 -21.73 2.83 17.82
N LEU A 105 -22.85 3.49 17.54
CA LEU A 105 -23.72 4.03 18.59
C LEU A 105 -24.47 2.84 19.22
N PHE A 106 -24.20 2.57 20.49
CA PHE A 106 -25.07 1.73 21.31
C PHE A 106 -26.27 2.58 21.70
N MET A 107 -27.42 2.24 21.15
CA MET A 107 -28.72 2.71 21.60
C MET A 107 -29.33 1.66 22.51
#